data_AF-A0A9D6VJ61-F1
#
_entry.id   AF-A0A9D6VJ61-F1
#
_cell.length_a   1.000
_cell.length_b   1.000
_cell.length_c   1.000
_cell.angle_alpha   90.00
_cell.angle_beta   90.00
_cell.angle_gamma   90.00
#
_symmetry.space_group_name_H-M   'P 1'
#
loop_
_entity.id
_entity.type
_entity.pdbx_description
1 polymer ?
#
loop_
_entity_poly.entity_id
_entity_poly.type
_entity_poly.pdbx_seq_one_letter_code
_entity_poly.pdbx_strand_id
1 'polypeptide(L)'
;MIPILTYHSVRHKDVITPDAFADQMYFLSKGGYHFLSADELYHGLLDSNLPSKSIMITLDDGYFDLYSSVFPILKKYDIKATVFVITSRIRTGENESVTARESHIRYLLYSEKKSGFLSPENILEMQSSGLVDFQSHSHNHVMHFGSDKIHSFYNPDKYHHWSIHYACEGKIKLGTPLYRLSPSLASPRYIPDIRLSDEIVRYTATLPNKYFYEKEWKQTEKMLDSKMEFLLESENFEEGKFETDEDAYKRALDDLSLSRNAIREITSKDMEYLAWPWGIYSPFGYKASLDAGFKLTFSLDRKGLLEKNEITRFTVKKRDVEWLEKKLASLSGGFMPKMLSLIKKKKEKRLWNPQR
;
A
#
# COMPACT_ATOMS: atom_id res chain seq x y z
N MET A 1 -20.81 13.42 4.50
CA MET A 1 -19.55 12.64 4.40
C MET A 1 -18.75 13.21 3.24
N ILE A 2 -17.46 13.47 3.43
CA ILE A 2 -16.56 13.94 2.37
C ILE A 2 -16.00 12.70 1.68
N PRO A 3 -16.20 12.51 0.36
CA PRO A 3 -15.61 11.38 -0.33
C PRO A 3 -14.09 11.52 -0.38
N ILE A 4 -13.38 10.48 0.02
CA ILE A 4 -11.92 10.40 -0.12
C ILE A 4 -11.60 9.19 -0.96
N LEU A 5 -11.08 9.43 -2.16
CA LEU A 5 -10.84 8.43 -3.17
C LEU A 5 -9.38 7.97 -3.09
N THR A 6 -9.15 6.66 -3.01
CA THR A 6 -7.81 6.08 -2.97
C THR A 6 -7.51 5.29 -4.23
N TYR A 7 -6.42 5.66 -4.87
CA TYR A 7 -5.79 5.00 -6.01
C TYR A 7 -4.40 4.52 -5.60
N HIS A 8 -3.83 3.58 -6.36
CA HIS A 8 -2.46 3.11 -6.15
C HIS A 8 -1.71 3.31 -7.48
N SER A 9 -1.52 2.24 -8.27
CA SER A 9 -0.98 2.31 -9.63
C SER A 9 -2.04 2.70 -10.66
N VAL A 10 -1.67 3.56 -11.62
CA VAL A 10 -2.50 3.97 -12.77
C VAL A 10 -1.72 3.67 -14.06
N ARG A 11 -1.95 2.48 -14.60
CA ARG A 11 -1.16 1.97 -15.73
C ARG A 11 -1.91 1.06 -16.67
N HIS A 12 -2.44 -0.05 -16.15
CA HIS A 12 -3.00 -1.13 -16.98
C HIS A 12 -4.44 -1.42 -16.62
N LYS A 13 -5.12 -2.18 -17.49
CA LYS A 13 -6.50 -2.58 -17.29
C LYS A 13 -6.65 -3.22 -15.92
N ASP A 14 -5.79 -4.12 -15.46
CA ASP A 14 -6.03 -4.87 -14.21
C ASP A 14 -6.04 -4.03 -12.93
N VAL A 15 -5.63 -2.75 -13.02
CA VAL A 15 -5.77 -1.74 -11.95
C VAL A 15 -6.71 -0.62 -12.40
N ILE A 16 -6.22 0.51 -12.90
CA ILE A 16 -7.00 1.50 -13.63
C ILE A 16 -6.11 2.04 -14.75
N THR A 17 -6.66 2.25 -15.94
CA THR A 17 -5.89 2.83 -17.05
C THR A 17 -5.78 4.35 -16.90
N PRO A 18 -4.71 4.98 -17.43
CA PRO A 18 -4.61 6.44 -17.46
C PRO A 18 -5.82 7.12 -18.09
N ASP A 19 -6.41 6.54 -19.14
CA ASP A 19 -7.63 7.06 -19.77
C ASP A 19 -8.85 7.03 -18.85
N ALA A 20 -9.05 5.91 -18.12
CA ALA A 20 -10.17 5.79 -17.19
C ALA A 20 -10.01 6.76 -16.01
N PHE A 21 -8.80 6.88 -15.48
CA PHE A 21 -8.48 7.88 -14.46
C PHE A 21 -8.71 9.30 -14.98
N ALA A 22 -8.24 9.63 -16.19
CA ALA A 22 -8.45 10.94 -16.81
C ALA A 22 -9.94 11.27 -17.02
N ASP A 23 -10.77 10.29 -17.35
CA ASP A 23 -12.21 10.49 -17.51
C ASP A 23 -12.91 10.68 -16.16
N GLN A 24 -12.47 9.98 -15.09
CA GLN A 24 -12.94 10.23 -13.72
C GLN A 24 -12.55 11.63 -13.23
N MET A 25 -11.29 12.05 -13.42
CA MET A 25 -10.82 13.38 -13.06
C MET A 25 -11.55 14.49 -13.81
N TYR A 26 -11.79 14.29 -15.11
CA TYR A 26 -12.60 15.22 -15.92
C TYR A 26 -14.02 15.35 -15.38
N PHE A 27 -14.67 14.24 -15.03
CA PHE A 27 -16.00 14.24 -14.46
C PHE A 27 -16.07 15.03 -13.14
N LEU A 28 -15.12 14.79 -12.23
CA LEU A 28 -15.06 15.49 -10.95
C LEU A 28 -14.81 17.00 -11.16
N SER A 29 -13.85 17.37 -12.00
CA SER A 29 -13.54 18.76 -12.33
C SER A 29 -14.76 19.50 -12.93
N LYS A 30 -15.49 18.86 -13.86
CA LYS A 30 -16.72 19.44 -14.43
C LYS A 30 -17.95 19.35 -13.53
N GLY A 31 -17.91 18.49 -12.51
CA GLY A 31 -18.96 18.35 -11.51
C GLY A 31 -19.03 19.47 -10.47
N GLY A 32 -18.05 20.38 -10.48
CA GLY A 32 -17.92 21.46 -9.50
C GLY A 32 -17.46 20.95 -8.13
N TYR A 33 -16.62 19.91 -8.11
CA TYR A 33 -16.01 19.42 -6.88
C TYR A 33 -14.84 20.31 -6.45
N HIS A 34 -14.69 20.47 -5.14
CA HIS A 34 -13.56 21.17 -4.54
C HIS A 34 -12.54 20.13 -4.06
N PHE A 35 -11.37 20.12 -4.69
CA PHE A 35 -10.29 19.18 -4.37
C PHE A 35 -9.51 19.68 -3.16
N LEU A 36 -9.49 18.87 -2.10
CA LEU A 36 -8.79 19.17 -0.86
C LEU A 36 -7.44 18.45 -0.80
N SER A 37 -6.42 19.13 -0.26
CA SER A 37 -5.26 18.48 0.33
C SER A 37 -5.59 17.86 1.70
N ALA A 38 -4.66 17.09 2.26
CA ALA A 38 -4.81 16.55 3.61
C ALA A 38 -4.85 17.66 4.68
N ASP A 39 -4.06 18.73 4.52
CA ASP A 39 -4.09 19.92 5.37
C ASP A 39 -5.44 20.64 5.33
N GLU A 40 -5.96 20.87 4.12
CA GLU A 40 -7.25 21.54 3.93
C GLU A 40 -8.40 20.71 4.53
N LEU A 41 -8.32 19.39 4.41
CA LEU A 41 -9.25 18.49 5.08
C LEU A 41 -9.14 18.60 6.60
N TYR A 42 -7.94 18.50 7.16
CA TYR A 42 -7.72 18.55 8.61
C TYR A 42 -8.23 19.86 9.22
N HIS A 43 -7.81 21.00 8.68
CA HIS A 43 -8.23 22.31 9.16
C HIS A 43 -9.73 22.55 8.94
N GLY A 44 -10.28 22.17 7.77
CA GLY A 44 -11.70 22.32 7.51
C GLY A 44 -12.58 21.45 8.42
N LEU A 45 -12.09 20.28 8.88
CA LEU A 45 -12.77 19.47 9.89
C LEU A 45 -12.73 20.12 11.28
N LEU A 46 -11.60 20.71 11.67
CA LEU A 46 -11.47 21.43 12.95
C LEU A 46 -12.36 22.67 13.00
N ASP A 47 -12.33 23.48 11.93
CA ASP A 47 -13.03 24.75 11.85
C ASP A 47 -14.50 24.58 11.46
N SER A 48 -14.94 23.35 11.17
CA SER A 48 -16.26 23.04 10.60
C SER A 48 -16.59 23.86 9.34
N ASN A 49 -15.56 24.13 8.53
CA ASN A 49 -15.64 24.99 7.36
C ASN A 49 -15.03 24.29 6.14
N LEU A 50 -15.87 23.58 5.41
CA LEU A 50 -15.49 22.88 4.19
C LEU A 50 -16.45 23.26 3.05
N PRO A 51 -15.94 23.56 1.86
CA PRO A 51 -16.78 23.84 0.71
C PRO A 51 -17.78 22.72 0.43
N SER A 52 -18.99 23.08 -0.02
CA SER A 52 -19.93 22.09 -0.56
C SER A 52 -19.27 21.33 -1.71
N LYS A 53 -19.54 20.03 -1.87
CA LYS A 53 -18.87 19.16 -2.87
C LYS A 53 -17.35 19.07 -2.70
N SER A 54 -16.86 19.15 -1.48
CA SER A 54 -15.47 18.77 -1.16
C SER A 54 -15.20 17.30 -1.50
N ILE A 55 -14.01 17.02 -2.03
CA ILE A 55 -13.48 15.69 -2.33
C ILE A 55 -11.97 15.67 -2.14
N MET A 56 -11.42 14.55 -1.70
CA MET A 56 -9.97 14.37 -1.62
C MET A 56 -9.53 13.20 -2.52
N ILE A 57 -8.46 13.42 -3.29
CA ILE A 57 -7.82 12.38 -4.10
C ILE A 57 -6.55 11.94 -3.38
N THR A 58 -6.44 10.64 -3.15
CA THR A 58 -5.28 10.02 -2.49
C THR A 58 -4.65 8.97 -3.40
N LEU A 59 -3.32 8.92 -3.40
CA LEU A 59 -2.51 8.03 -4.22
C LEU A 59 -1.50 7.33 -3.31
N ASP A 60 -1.61 6.02 -3.16
CA ASP A 60 -0.78 5.27 -2.21
C ASP A 60 0.46 4.65 -2.89
N ASP A 61 1.39 4.17 -2.05
CA ASP A 61 2.63 3.45 -2.37
C ASP A 61 3.78 4.24 -3.01
N GLY A 62 3.52 5.35 -3.70
CA GLY A 62 4.57 6.14 -4.35
C GLY A 62 5.17 5.50 -5.59
N TYR A 63 4.38 4.78 -6.40
CA TYR A 63 4.84 4.22 -7.67
C TYR A 63 5.21 5.30 -8.69
N PHE A 64 6.17 5.00 -9.58
CA PHE A 64 6.61 5.96 -10.60
C PHE A 64 5.51 6.37 -11.58
N ASP A 65 4.49 5.53 -11.80
CA ASP A 65 3.37 5.87 -12.69
C ASP A 65 2.50 7.02 -12.17
N LEU A 66 2.62 7.36 -10.88
CA LEU A 66 2.04 8.57 -10.32
C LEU A 66 2.66 9.83 -10.95
N TYR A 67 3.95 9.80 -11.24
CA TYR A 67 4.63 10.87 -11.94
C TYR A 67 4.38 10.79 -13.45
N SER A 68 4.59 9.63 -14.08
CA SER A 68 4.54 9.52 -15.54
C SER A 68 3.13 9.61 -16.13
N SER A 69 2.11 9.13 -15.41
CA SER A 69 0.73 8.99 -15.91
C SER A 69 -0.25 9.90 -15.19
N VAL A 70 -0.18 10.00 -13.86
CA VAL A 70 -1.17 10.73 -13.06
C VAL A 70 -0.88 12.23 -13.04
N PHE A 71 0.36 12.63 -12.78
CA PHE A 71 0.72 14.05 -12.63
C PHE A 71 0.35 14.92 -13.85
N PRO A 72 0.54 14.50 -15.11
CA PRO A 72 0.06 15.27 -16.27
C PRO A 72 -1.46 15.48 -16.27
N ILE A 73 -2.23 14.52 -15.77
CA ILE A 73 -3.70 14.59 -15.67
C ILE A 73 -4.10 15.56 -14.56
N LEU A 74 -3.42 15.53 -13.41
CA LEU A 74 -3.65 16.49 -12.32
C LEU A 74 -3.40 17.93 -12.80
N LYS A 75 -2.26 18.17 -13.48
CA LYS A 75 -1.94 19.47 -14.10
C LYS A 75 -3.01 19.94 -15.08
N LYS A 76 -3.49 19.04 -15.94
CA LYS A 76 -4.48 19.36 -16.97
C LYS A 76 -5.82 19.86 -16.40
N TYR A 77 -6.21 19.37 -15.23
CA TYR A 77 -7.51 19.66 -14.63
C TYR A 77 -7.44 20.50 -13.34
N ASP A 78 -6.24 20.98 -12.98
CA ASP A 78 -5.97 21.75 -11.76
C ASP A 78 -6.48 21.02 -10.49
N ILE A 79 -6.12 19.74 -10.38
CA ILE A 79 -6.59 18.85 -9.31
C ILE A 79 -5.51 18.70 -8.25
N LYS A 80 -5.87 19.02 -7.01
CA LYS A 80 -5.06 18.69 -5.83
C LYS A 80 -5.18 17.20 -5.48
N ALA A 81 -4.05 16.60 -5.09
CA ALA A 81 -4.00 15.23 -4.59
C ALA A 81 -2.97 15.09 -3.46
N THR A 82 -3.20 14.14 -2.56
CA THR A 82 -2.21 13.72 -1.56
C THR A 82 -1.64 12.36 -1.95
N VAL A 83 -0.32 12.26 -2.05
CA VAL A 83 0.39 10.99 -2.26
C VAL A 83 0.91 10.49 -0.91
N PHE A 84 0.49 9.30 -0.51
CA PHE A 84 1.04 8.60 0.65
C PHE A 84 2.19 7.71 0.18
N VAL A 85 3.43 8.08 0.51
CA VAL A 85 4.64 7.40 0.03
C VAL A 85 5.25 6.48 1.07
N ILE A 86 5.85 5.39 0.58
CA ILE A 86 6.62 4.45 1.38
C ILE A 86 8.06 4.94 1.38
N THR A 87 8.49 5.54 2.49
CA THR A 87 9.68 6.39 2.47
C THR A 87 10.99 5.62 2.25
N SER A 88 11.09 4.36 2.69
CA SER A 88 12.26 3.51 2.41
C SER A 88 12.48 3.20 0.93
N ARG A 89 11.44 3.41 0.09
CA ARG A 89 11.47 3.06 -1.34
C ARG A 89 11.76 4.23 -2.26
N ILE A 90 11.84 5.43 -1.70
CA ILE A 90 12.29 6.62 -2.43
C ILE A 90 13.78 6.44 -2.72
N ARG A 91 14.15 6.45 -4.00
CA ARG A 91 15.53 6.24 -4.43
C ARG A 91 15.87 7.10 -5.63
N THR A 92 17.10 7.58 -5.65
CA THR A 92 17.70 8.16 -6.86
C THR A 92 18.00 7.05 -7.87
N GLY A 93 17.93 7.38 -9.16
CA GLY A 93 18.15 6.44 -10.24
C GLY A 93 17.19 6.65 -11.40
N GLU A 94 17.32 5.84 -12.45
CA GLU A 94 16.34 5.85 -13.54
C GLU A 94 15.02 5.31 -13.00
N ASN A 95 13.89 5.94 -13.31
CA ASN A 95 12.59 5.43 -12.91
C ASN A 95 11.88 4.77 -14.10
N GLU A 96 11.20 3.65 -13.87
CA GLU A 96 10.49 2.89 -14.89
C GLU A 96 9.14 2.43 -14.35
N SER A 97 8.08 2.55 -15.16
CA SER A 97 6.75 2.12 -14.76
C SER A 97 6.63 0.60 -14.88
N VAL A 98 6.71 -0.10 -13.74
CA VAL A 98 6.65 -1.57 -13.65
C VAL A 98 5.60 -2.04 -12.65
N THR A 99 5.26 -3.34 -12.66
CA THR A 99 4.16 -3.85 -11.81
C THR A 99 4.47 -3.59 -10.34
N ALA A 100 3.45 -3.39 -9.49
CA ALA A 100 3.66 -3.24 -8.05
C ALA A 100 4.60 -4.33 -7.51
N ARG A 101 4.29 -5.61 -7.82
CA ARG A 101 5.12 -6.76 -7.47
C ARG A 101 6.58 -6.58 -7.91
N GLU A 102 6.80 -6.20 -9.15
CA GLU A 102 8.14 -6.00 -9.70
C GLU A 102 8.87 -4.84 -9.01
N SER A 103 8.18 -3.73 -8.72
CA SER A 103 8.73 -2.63 -7.93
C SER A 103 9.22 -3.11 -6.56
N HIS A 104 8.40 -3.90 -5.84
CA HIS A 104 8.78 -4.47 -4.53
C HIS A 104 9.95 -5.44 -4.63
N ILE A 105 9.96 -6.31 -5.64
CA ILE A 105 11.05 -7.27 -5.85
C ILE A 105 12.37 -6.55 -6.17
N ARG A 106 12.35 -5.55 -7.08
CA ARG A 106 13.53 -4.74 -7.42
C ARG A 106 14.09 -4.00 -6.21
N TYR A 107 13.21 -3.52 -5.32
CA TYR A 107 13.60 -2.91 -4.04
C TYR A 107 14.29 -3.91 -3.11
N LEU A 108 13.70 -5.09 -2.92
CA LEU A 108 14.20 -6.10 -1.96
C LEU A 108 15.49 -6.80 -2.41
N LEU A 109 15.68 -7.01 -3.72
CA LEU A 109 16.79 -7.77 -4.27
C LEU A 109 18.02 -6.92 -4.65
N TYR A 110 18.04 -5.62 -4.28
CA TYR A 110 19.19 -4.70 -4.37
C TYR A 110 20.11 -4.89 -5.60
N SER A 111 19.84 -4.22 -6.72
CA SER A 111 20.90 -3.76 -7.65
C SER A 111 20.43 -3.04 -8.93
N GLU A 112 19.14 -2.76 -9.14
CA GLU A 112 18.77 -2.18 -10.43
C GLU A 112 19.06 -0.68 -10.51
N LYS A 113 19.67 -0.27 -11.64
CA LYS A 113 19.71 1.13 -12.10
C LYS A 113 18.32 1.75 -12.24
N LYS A 114 17.27 0.91 -12.29
CA LYS A 114 15.88 1.27 -12.53
C LYS A 114 14.98 1.01 -11.32
N SER A 115 14.25 2.04 -10.87
CA SER A 115 13.28 1.98 -9.77
C SER A 115 11.84 2.03 -10.28
N GLY A 116 10.96 1.22 -9.68
CA GLY A 116 9.51 1.28 -9.90
C GLY A 116 8.77 2.32 -9.05
N PHE A 117 9.49 3.05 -8.20
CA PHE A 117 8.97 4.07 -7.27
C PHE A 117 9.43 5.47 -7.67
N LEU A 118 8.83 6.50 -7.07
CA LEU A 118 9.22 7.90 -7.27
C LEU A 118 10.64 8.17 -6.76
N SER A 119 11.37 9.02 -7.49
CA SER A 119 12.64 9.60 -7.04
C SER A 119 12.45 10.92 -6.27
N PRO A 120 13.45 11.38 -5.51
CA PRO A 120 13.42 12.69 -4.87
C PRO A 120 13.12 13.84 -5.86
N GLU A 121 13.65 13.77 -7.08
CA GLU A 121 13.45 14.79 -8.12
C GLU A 121 11.99 14.81 -8.60
N ASN A 122 11.36 13.64 -8.77
CA ASN A 122 9.94 13.56 -9.10
C ASN A 122 9.07 14.16 -8.00
N ILE A 123 9.38 13.82 -6.74
CA ILE A 123 8.66 14.33 -5.56
C ILE A 123 8.75 15.85 -5.49
N LEU A 124 9.94 16.41 -5.65
CA LEU A 124 10.18 17.84 -5.67
C LEU A 124 9.39 18.55 -6.77
N GLU A 125 9.45 18.07 -8.02
CA GLU A 125 8.70 18.68 -9.12
C GLU A 125 7.18 18.67 -8.86
N MET A 126 6.66 17.51 -8.44
CA MET A 126 5.24 17.34 -8.15
C MET A 126 4.80 18.26 -7.01
N GLN A 127 5.59 18.37 -5.94
CA GLN A 127 5.29 19.24 -4.81
C GLN A 127 5.36 20.73 -5.20
N SER A 128 6.40 21.14 -5.93
CA SER A 128 6.60 22.53 -6.36
C SER A 128 5.49 23.04 -7.27
N SER A 129 4.71 22.15 -7.90
CA SER A 129 3.51 22.54 -8.67
C SER A 129 2.37 23.10 -7.81
N GLY A 130 2.37 22.84 -6.50
CA GLY A 130 1.27 23.17 -5.59
C GLY A 130 0.05 22.23 -5.70
N LEU A 131 0.08 21.25 -6.61
CA LEU A 131 -1.01 20.29 -6.82
C LEU A 131 -0.85 19.02 -5.99
N VAL A 132 0.37 18.65 -5.62
CA VAL A 132 0.63 17.38 -4.94
C VAL A 132 1.23 17.63 -3.57
N ASP A 133 0.58 17.05 -2.56
CA ASP A 133 1.06 16.98 -1.20
C ASP A 133 1.60 15.55 -0.92
N PHE A 134 2.72 15.43 -0.23
CA PHE A 134 3.36 14.13 0.06
C PHE A 134 3.32 13.82 1.55
N GLN A 135 2.75 12.66 1.89
CA GLN A 135 2.45 12.24 3.26
C GLN A 135 2.88 10.78 3.48
N SER A 136 2.80 10.28 4.72
CA SER A 136 3.39 9.00 5.11
C SER A 136 2.51 7.81 4.74
N HIS A 137 3.11 6.78 4.14
CA HIS A 137 2.53 5.43 4.04
C HIS A 137 3.38 4.40 4.81
N SER A 138 3.90 4.81 5.97
CA SER A 138 4.93 4.11 6.76
C SER A 138 6.31 4.10 6.09
N HIS A 139 7.34 3.71 6.85
CA HIS A 139 8.69 3.62 6.30
C HIS A 139 8.85 2.39 5.44
N ASN A 140 8.52 1.21 5.96
CA ASN A 140 8.81 -0.06 5.28
C ASN A 140 7.63 -0.62 4.46
N HIS A 141 6.39 -0.41 4.92
CA HIS A 141 5.17 -0.98 4.33
C HIS A 141 5.32 -2.50 4.09
N VAL A 142 5.51 -3.24 5.18
CA VAL A 142 5.79 -4.68 5.18
C VAL A 142 4.79 -5.45 6.03
N MET A 143 4.70 -6.74 5.73
CA MET A 143 4.07 -7.70 6.62
C MET A 143 5.15 -8.56 7.27
N HIS A 144 4.82 -9.12 8.42
CA HIS A 144 5.61 -10.12 9.12
C HIS A 144 4.74 -11.32 9.47
N PHE A 145 5.34 -12.39 9.96
CA PHE A 145 4.56 -13.48 10.56
C PHE A 145 3.77 -12.92 11.74
N GLY A 146 2.45 -12.99 11.68
CA GLY A 146 1.55 -12.48 12.71
C GLY A 146 0.74 -13.58 13.40
N SER A 147 1.09 -14.84 13.16
CA SER A 147 0.46 -16.01 13.73
C SER A 147 1.47 -17.15 13.78
N ASP A 148 1.29 -18.03 14.76
CA ASP A 148 1.92 -19.34 14.93
C ASP A 148 1.45 -20.38 13.90
N LYS A 149 0.43 -20.07 13.09
CA LYS A 149 -0.11 -20.99 12.09
C LYS A 149 0.69 -20.93 10.79
N ILE A 150 1.26 -22.07 10.43
CA ILE A 150 1.86 -22.29 9.12
C ILE A 150 0.78 -22.11 8.05
N HIS A 151 1.14 -21.35 7.02
CA HIS A 151 0.32 -21.13 5.84
C HIS A 151 0.78 -22.04 4.69
N SER A 152 2.09 -22.18 4.50
CA SER A 152 2.73 -22.95 3.43
C SER A 152 4.23 -23.07 3.73
N PHE A 153 5.00 -23.62 2.80
CA PHE A 153 6.46 -23.61 2.80
C PHE A 153 6.95 -22.88 1.55
N TYR A 154 8.12 -22.26 1.63
CA TYR A 154 8.65 -21.53 0.50
C TYR A 154 9.00 -22.47 -0.65
N ASN A 155 8.51 -22.11 -1.82
CA ASN A 155 8.84 -22.71 -3.11
C ASN A 155 9.01 -21.58 -4.13
N PRO A 156 10.18 -21.41 -4.77
CA PRO A 156 10.46 -20.31 -5.67
C PRO A 156 9.57 -20.28 -6.93
N ASP A 157 9.01 -21.43 -7.32
CA ASP A 157 8.13 -21.54 -8.49
C ASP A 157 6.68 -21.14 -8.19
N LYS A 158 6.35 -20.90 -6.92
CA LYS A 158 5.02 -20.48 -6.49
C LYS A 158 4.97 -18.98 -6.20
N TYR A 159 3.76 -18.43 -6.34
CA TYR A 159 3.51 -17.07 -5.89
C TYR A 159 3.59 -17.00 -4.37
N HIS A 160 4.42 -16.08 -3.87
CA HIS A 160 4.45 -15.68 -2.48
C HIS A 160 4.42 -14.16 -2.39
N HIS A 161 3.87 -13.64 -1.29
CA HIS A 161 3.87 -12.21 -1.03
C HIS A 161 5.31 -11.70 -0.82
N TRP A 162 5.68 -10.55 -1.36
CA TRP A 162 7.06 -10.03 -1.29
C TRP A 162 7.55 -9.83 0.16
N SER A 163 6.64 -9.54 1.09
CA SER A 163 6.95 -9.39 2.52
C SER A 163 7.55 -10.63 3.19
N ILE A 164 7.50 -11.83 2.58
CA ILE A 164 8.20 -13.00 3.14
C ILE A 164 9.71 -12.74 3.26
N HIS A 165 10.30 -11.95 2.36
CA HIS A 165 11.73 -11.62 2.44
C HIS A 165 12.02 -10.79 3.68
N TYR A 166 11.10 -9.91 4.08
CA TYR A 166 11.20 -9.17 5.33
C TYR A 166 10.95 -10.09 6.53
N ALA A 167 9.87 -10.90 6.50
CA ALA A 167 9.49 -11.79 7.59
C ALA A 167 10.57 -12.83 7.92
N CYS A 168 11.25 -13.35 6.90
CA CYS A 168 12.37 -14.29 6.99
C CYS A 168 13.75 -13.60 7.06
N GLU A 169 13.82 -12.27 7.17
CA GLU A 169 15.09 -11.52 7.25
C GLU A 169 16.08 -11.86 6.12
N GLY A 170 15.56 -12.05 4.91
CA GLY A 170 16.32 -12.44 3.71
C GLY A 170 16.76 -13.91 3.67
N LYS A 171 16.60 -14.66 4.77
CA LYS A 171 17.02 -16.07 4.90
C LYS A 171 15.93 -17.02 4.43
N ILE A 172 15.61 -16.97 3.14
CA ILE A 172 14.56 -17.81 2.54
C ILE A 172 15.16 -18.87 1.61
N LYS A 173 14.81 -20.14 1.82
CA LYS A 173 15.26 -21.30 1.05
C LYS A 173 14.08 -22.22 0.75
N LEU A 174 14.21 -23.09 -0.25
CA LEU A 174 13.19 -24.10 -0.54
C LEU A 174 12.86 -24.89 0.74
N GLY A 175 11.57 -24.96 1.08
CA GLY A 175 11.09 -25.60 2.31
C GLY A 175 11.09 -24.74 3.57
N THR A 176 11.52 -23.46 3.51
CA THR A 176 11.39 -22.56 4.68
C THR A 176 9.92 -22.47 5.11
N PRO A 177 9.57 -22.74 6.39
CA PRO A 177 8.19 -22.58 6.87
C PRO A 177 7.71 -21.13 6.73
N LEU A 178 6.52 -20.96 6.15
CA LEU A 178 5.89 -19.65 5.98
C LEU A 178 4.63 -19.58 6.83
N TYR A 179 4.66 -18.75 7.85
CA TYR A 179 3.52 -18.50 8.73
C TYR A 179 2.60 -17.44 8.13
N ARG A 180 1.35 -17.38 8.62
CA ARG A 180 0.39 -16.38 8.14
C ARG A 180 0.93 -14.96 8.38
N LEU A 181 0.93 -14.17 7.32
CA LEU A 181 1.40 -12.80 7.33
C LEU A 181 0.32 -11.84 7.85
N SER A 182 0.77 -10.83 8.58
CA SER A 182 -0.05 -9.70 9.06
C SER A 182 0.69 -8.37 8.88
N PRO A 183 -0.01 -7.23 8.72
CA PRO A 183 0.64 -5.92 8.65
C PRO A 183 1.48 -5.62 9.89
N SER A 184 2.72 -5.18 9.70
CA SER A 184 3.66 -4.96 10.82
C SER A 184 3.16 -3.91 11.81
N LEU A 185 2.51 -2.86 11.34
CA LEU A 185 1.98 -1.78 12.18
C LEU A 185 0.67 -2.14 12.91
N ALA A 186 0.08 -3.30 12.62
CA ALA A 186 -1.24 -3.68 13.13
C ALA A 186 -1.26 -5.03 13.87
N SER A 187 -0.14 -5.74 13.96
CA SER A 187 -0.06 -6.96 14.75
C SER A 187 1.30 -7.12 15.44
N PRO A 188 1.34 -7.83 16.59
CA PRO A 188 2.58 -8.36 17.13
C PRO A 188 3.25 -9.31 16.14
N ARG A 189 4.58 -9.38 16.16
CA ARG A 189 5.35 -10.33 15.36
C ARG A 189 5.34 -11.70 16.03
N TYR A 190 5.15 -12.75 15.26
CA TYR A 190 5.51 -14.11 15.63
C TYR A 190 6.93 -14.41 15.15
N ILE A 191 7.75 -14.91 16.07
CA ILE A 191 9.17 -15.22 15.87
C ILE A 191 9.32 -16.75 16.01
N PRO A 192 9.46 -17.49 14.90
CA PRO A 192 9.61 -18.95 14.95
C PRO A 192 10.99 -19.36 15.50
N ASP A 193 11.11 -20.58 16.03
CA ASP A 193 12.41 -21.16 16.33
C ASP A 193 13.19 -21.39 15.02
N ILE A 194 14.30 -20.64 14.87
CA ILE A 194 15.13 -20.71 13.68
C ILE A 194 15.77 -22.10 13.51
N ARG A 195 16.04 -22.82 14.60
CA ARG A 195 16.64 -24.17 14.56
C ARG A 195 15.67 -25.17 13.94
N LEU A 196 14.39 -25.05 14.28
CA LEU A 196 13.32 -25.86 13.69
C LEU A 196 13.18 -25.56 12.21
N SER A 197 13.14 -24.28 11.85
CA SER A 197 13.07 -23.84 10.45
C SER A 197 14.24 -24.38 9.62
N ASP A 198 15.46 -24.32 10.16
CA ASP A 198 16.67 -24.85 9.51
C ASP A 198 16.63 -26.37 9.34
N GLU A 199 16.08 -27.11 10.32
CA GLU A 199 15.94 -28.56 10.23
C GLU A 199 14.94 -28.97 9.15
N ILE A 200 13.84 -28.22 8.99
CA ILE A 200 12.89 -28.45 7.90
C ILE A 200 13.50 -28.16 6.54
N VAL A 201 14.29 -27.09 6.42
CA VAL A 201 15.03 -26.80 5.19
C VAL A 201 16.02 -27.93 4.88
N ARG A 202 16.74 -28.44 5.90
CA ARG A 202 17.65 -29.60 5.74
C ARG A 202 16.89 -30.85 5.29
N TYR A 203 15.78 -31.17 5.94
CA TYR A 203 14.92 -32.29 5.54
C TYR A 203 14.41 -32.14 4.12
N THR A 204 13.97 -30.93 3.75
CA THR A 204 13.50 -30.62 2.39
C THR A 204 14.59 -30.91 1.37
N ALA A 205 15.84 -30.55 1.64
CA ALA A 205 16.97 -30.83 0.75
C ALA A 205 17.27 -32.33 0.55
N THR A 206 16.78 -33.21 1.44
CA THR A 206 16.89 -34.68 1.27
C THR A 206 15.79 -35.27 0.38
N LEU A 207 14.72 -34.52 0.10
CA LEU A 207 13.61 -35.02 -0.69
C LEU A 207 13.98 -35.11 -2.19
N PRO A 208 13.55 -36.16 -2.90
CA PRO A 208 13.78 -36.27 -4.35
C PRO A 208 13.19 -35.09 -5.14
N ASN A 209 13.90 -34.61 -6.16
CA ASN A 209 13.50 -33.46 -6.98
C ASN A 209 12.08 -33.51 -7.55
N LYS A 210 11.53 -34.72 -7.78
CA LYS A 210 10.15 -34.91 -8.26
C LYS A 210 9.09 -34.23 -7.37
N TYR A 211 9.39 -34.07 -6.08
CA TYR A 211 8.49 -33.46 -5.10
C TYR A 211 8.47 -31.92 -5.17
N PHE A 212 9.40 -31.31 -5.91
CA PHE A 212 9.46 -29.86 -6.05
C PHE A 212 8.65 -29.33 -7.24
N TYR A 213 8.13 -30.22 -8.10
CA TYR A 213 7.20 -29.85 -9.16
C TYR A 213 5.80 -29.53 -8.61
N GLU A 214 5.11 -28.58 -9.25
CA GLU A 214 3.83 -28.02 -8.81
C GLU A 214 2.76 -29.09 -8.50
N LYS A 215 2.71 -30.17 -9.28
CA LYS A 215 1.74 -31.27 -9.11
C LYS A 215 1.89 -32.02 -7.79
N GLU A 216 3.12 -32.16 -7.31
CA GLU A 216 3.46 -32.95 -6.12
C GLU A 216 3.64 -32.08 -4.87
N TRP A 217 3.74 -30.75 -5.02
CA TRP A 217 4.05 -29.85 -3.92
C TRP A 217 3.08 -29.95 -2.74
N LYS A 218 1.78 -30.16 -2.99
CA LYS A 218 0.81 -30.33 -1.89
C LYS A 218 1.12 -31.55 -1.03
N GLN A 219 1.69 -32.61 -1.61
CA GLN A 219 2.14 -33.76 -0.85
C GLN A 219 3.40 -33.42 -0.06
N THR A 220 4.32 -32.66 -0.65
CA THR A 220 5.51 -32.14 0.03
C THR A 220 5.15 -31.30 1.24
N GLU A 221 4.22 -30.35 1.10
CA GLU A 221 3.75 -29.52 2.23
C GLU A 221 3.27 -30.39 3.39
N LYS A 222 2.46 -31.42 3.12
CA LYS A 222 2.03 -32.37 4.16
C LYS A 222 3.18 -33.12 4.83
N MET A 223 4.19 -33.54 4.05
CA MET A 223 5.38 -34.20 4.60
C MET A 223 6.20 -33.26 5.48
N LEU A 224 6.33 -31.99 5.09
CA LEU A 224 7.04 -30.97 5.86
C LEU A 224 6.28 -30.60 7.14
N ASP A 225 4.95 -30.45 7.06
CA ASP A 225 4.08 -30.24 8.22
C ASP A 225 4.23 -31.40 9.22
N SER A 226 4.07 -32.65 8.79
CA SER A 226 4.24 -33.82 9.66
C SER A 226 5.66 -33.94 10.24
N LYS A 227 6.68 -33.53 9.48
CA LYS A 227 8.06 -33.48 10.00
C LYS A 227 8.21 -32.42 11.08
N MET A 228 7.59 -31.25 10.93
CA MET A 228 7.58 -30.20 11.96
C MET A 228 6.92 -30.68 13.25
N GLU A 229 5.73 -31.27 13.15
CA GLU A 229 4.99 -31.81 14.29
C GLU A 229 5.85 -32.82 15.07
N PHE A 230 6.46 -33.78 14.36
CA PHE A 230 7.37 -34.76 14.97
C PHE A 230 8.58 -34.12 15.68
N LEU A 231 9.17 -33.08 15.09
CA LEU A 231 10.31 -32.39 15.71
C LEU A 231 9.90 -31.62 16.97
N LEU A 232 8.74 -30.99 16.98
CA LEU A 232 8.19 -30.29 18.14
C LEU A 232 7.89 -31.26 19.29
N GLU A 233 7.37 -32.45 18.98
CA GLU A 233 7.12 -33.52 19.97
C GLU A 233 8.42 -34.08 20.60
N SER A 234 9.57 -33.91 19.94
CA SER A 234 10.86 -34.43 20.43
C SER A 234 11.50 -33.64 21.58
N GLU A 235 10.83 -32.57 22.06
CA GLU A 235 11.30 -31.62 23.09
C GLU A 235 12.63 -30.89 22.77
N ASN A 236 13.22 -31.08 21.59
CA ASN A 236 14.46 -30.41 21.17
C ASN A 236 14.24 -29.03 20.54
N PHE A 237 12.98 -28.70 20.21
CA PHE A 237 12.59 -27.50 19.48
C PHE A 237 11.39 -26.83 20.14
N GLU A 238 11.32 -25.51 20.00
CA GLU A 238 10.19 -24.72 20.49
C GLU A 238 9.31 -24.28 19.31
N GLU A 239 8.02 -24.05 19.55
CA GLU A 239 7.12 -23.52 18.50
C GLU A 239 7.56 -22.11 18.07
N GLY A 240 8.03 -21.29 19.00
CA GLY A 240 8.40 -19.89 18.78
C GLY A 240 7.71 -18.98 19.81
N LYS A 241 7.78 -17.67 19.61
CA LYS A 241 7.17 -16.69 20.53
C LYS A 241 6.60 -15.48 19.82
N PHE A 242 5.59 -14.88 20.43
CA PHE A 242 5.12 -13.57 20.02
C PHE A 242 5.96 -12.47 20.66
N GLU A 243 6.17 -11.41 19.90
CA GLU A 243 6.60 -10.10 20.38
C GLU A 243 5.62 -9.59 21.44
N THR A 244 6.13 -8.86 22.43
CA THR A 244 5.29 -8.24 23.46
C THR A 244 4.55 -7.02 22.88
N ASP A 245 3.46 -6.59 23.52
CA ASP A 245 2.75 -5.36 23.11
C ASP A 245 3.66 -4.13 23.19
N GLU A 246 4.59 -4.08 24.15
CA GLU A 246 5.57 -3.00 24.29
C GLU A 246 6.56 -2.96 23.12
N ASP A 247 7.09 -4.12 22.72
CA ASP A 247 8.01 -4.22 21.59
C ASP A 247 7.29 -3.92 20.27
N ALA A 248 6.05 -4.41 20.10
CA ALA A 248 5.23 -4.11 18.93
C ALA A 248 4.94 -2.60 18.81
N TYR A 249 4.65 -1.94 19.94
CA TYR A 249 4.52 -0.49 20.01
C TYR A 249 5.83 0.23 19.63
N LYS A 250 6.97 -0.15 20.22
CA LYS A 250 8.28 0.47 19.93
C LYS A 250 8.63 0.34 18.44
N ARG A 251 8.49 -0.86 17.88
CA ARG A 251 8.73 -1.13 16.46
C ARG A 251 7.83 -0.28 15.54
N ALA A 252 6.55 -0.13 15.90
CA ALA A 252 5.64 0.73 15.15
C ALA A 252 6.03 2.20 15.27
N LEU A 253 6.41 2.67 16.46
CA LEU A 253 6.86 4.04 16.71
C LEU A 253 8.14 4.35 15.92
N ASP A 254 9.10 3.44 15.91
CA ASP A 254 10.36 3.61 15.17
C ASP A 254 10.12 3.74 13.66
N ASP A 255 9.33 2.83 13.07
CA ASP A 255 8.98 2.90 11.64
C ASP A 255 8.26 4.21 11.29
N LEU A 256 7.28 4.60 12.10
CA LEU A 256 6.49 5.80 11.88
C LEU A 256 7.31 7.09 12.08
N SER A 257 8.23 7.10 13.06
CA SER A 257 9.14 8.22 13.31
C SER A 257 10.16 8.38 12.18
N LEU A 258 10.73 7.27 11.69
CA LEU A 258 11.60 7.28 10.52
C LEU A 258 10.85 7.81 9.30
N SER A 259 9.62 7.33 9.07
CA SER A 259 8.82 7.77 7.93
C SER A 259 8.53 9.27 7.98
N ARG A 260 8.15 9.77 9.15
CA ARG A 260 7.83 11.19 9.35
C ARG A 260 9.00 12.10 8.98
N ASN A 261 10.21 11.69 9.33
CA ASN A 261 11.42 12.48 9.11
C ASN A 261 11.98 12.34 7.69
N ALA A 262 11.79 11.18 7.04
CA ALA A 262 12.49 10.84 5.80
C ALA A 262 12.24 11.80 4.64
N ILE A 263 11.02 12.35 4.49
CA ILE A 263 10.74 13.27 3.39
C ILE A 263 11.15 14.70 3.68
N ARG A 264 11.38 15.06 4.95
CA ARG A 264 11.73 16.43 5.34
C ARG A 264 13.00 16.90 4.64
N GLU A 265 13.95 16.00 4.44
CA GLU A 265 15.19 16.26 3.70
C GLU A 265 14.96 16.57 2.22
N ILE A 266 13.89 16.00 1.63
CA ILE A 266 13.54 16.20 0.22
C ILE A 266 12.67 17.46 0.08
N THR A 267 11.60 17.57 0.87
CA THR A 267 10.51 18.52 0.63
C THR A 267 10.53 19.72 1.56
N SER A 268 11.41 19.74 2.58
CA SER A 268 11.41 20.70 3.69
C SER A 268 10.09 20.77 4.47
N LYS A 269 9.23 19.75 4.34
CA LYS A 269 7.96 19.62 5.06
C LYS A 269 7.96 18.39 5.94
N ASP A 270 7.37 18.52 7.13
CA ASP A 270 7.06 17.36 7.96
C ASP A 270 5.86 16.62 7.39
N MET A 271 5.89 15.29 7.43
CA MET A 271 4.69 14.50 7.20
C MET A 271 3.81 14.57 8.46
N GLU A 272 2.60 15.04 8.30
CA GLU A 272 1.65 15.19 9.42
C GLU A 272 0.50 14.19 9.33
N TYR A 273 0.41 13.48 8.20
CA TYR A 273 -0.66 12.56 7.89
C TYR A 273 -0.15 11.17 7.52
N LEU A 274 -0.87 10.15 7.96
CA LEU A 274 -0.52 8.74 7.75
C LEU A 274 -1.66 7.99 7.10
N ALA A 275 -1.43 7.39 5.93
CA ALA A 275 -2.27 6.31 5.45
C ALA A 275 -1.76 4.98 5.98
N TRP A 276 -2.63 4.19 6.63
CA TRP A 276 -2.27 2.87 7.11
C TRP A 276 -2.01 1.91 5.96
N PRO A 277 -0.86 1.20 5.92
CA PRO A 277 -0.65 0.08 5.01
C PRO A 277 -1.83 -0.89 5.05
N TRP A 278 -2.37 -1.23 3.87
CA TRP A 278 -3.59 -2.03 3.71
C TRP A 278 -4.86 -1.49 4.40
N GLY A 279 -4.82 -0.28 4.95
CA GLY A 279 -5.91 0.32 5.73
C GLY A 279 -6.11 -0.28 7.11
N ILE A 280 -5.14 -1.03 7.65
CA ILE A 280 -5.28 -1.77 8.90
C ILE A 280 -4.35 -1.19 9.96
N TYR A 281 -4.88 -1.02 11.17
CA TYR A 281 -4.16 -0.54 12.34
C TYR A 281 -4.62 -1.29 13.60
N SER A 282 -3.87 -1.11 14.69
CA SER A 282 -4.16 -1.65 16.01
C SER A 282 -4.16 -0.53 17.06
N PRO A 283 -4.63 -0.78 18.30
CA PRO A 283 -4.50 0.19 19.38
C PRO A 283 -3.05 0.64 19.64
N PHE A 284 -2.08 -0.28 19.64
CA PHE A 284 -0.68 0.07 19.81
C PHE A 284 -0.14 0.88 18.62
N GLY A 285 -0.54 0.52 17.39
CA GLY A 285 -0.12 1.21 16.17
C GLY A 285 -0.66 2.63 16.14
N TYR A 286 -1.94 2.81 16.48
CA TYR A 286 -2.57 4.13 16.59
C TYR A 286 -1.94 4.98 17.70
N LYS A 287 -1.63 4.41 18.87
CA LYS A 287 -0.87 5.12 19.90
C LYS A 287 0.50 5.56 19.36
N ALA A 288 1.21 4.66 18.68
CA ALA A 288 2.51 4.95 18.09
C ALA A 288 2.45 6.06 17.03
N SER A 289 1.37 6.15 16.23
CA SER A 289 1.23 7.25 15.26
C SER A 289 1.02 8.60 15.93
N LEU A 290 0.25 8.67 17.02
CA LEU A 290 0.09 9.89 17.81
C LEU A 290 1.42 10.32 18.45
N ASP A 291 2.15 9.37 19.04
CA ASP A 291 3.45 9.63 19.68
C ASP A 291 4.54 9.99 18.66
N ALA A 292 4.48 9.44 17.45
CA ALA A 292 5.30 9.88 16.32
C ALA A 292 4.91 11.28 15.82
N GLY A 293 3.74 11.81 16.23
CA GLY A 293 3.25 13.16 15.95
C GLY A 293 2.42 13.32 14.67
N PHE A 294 1.77 12.26 14.20
CA PHE A 294 0.76 12.35 13.14
C PHE A 294 -0.54 12.98 13.68
N LYS A 295 -1.09 13.95 12.94
CA LYS A 295 -2.32 14.68 13.30
C LYS A 295 -3.58 13.91 12.93
N LEU A 296 -3.55 13.24 11.78
CA LEU A 296 -4.68 12.51 11.20
C LEU A 296 -4.19 11.23 10.52
N THR A 297 -4.95 10.16 10.67
CA THR A 297 -4.64 8.88 10.01
C THR A 297 -5.78 8.45 9.09
N PHE A 298 -5.45 7.66 8.07
CA PHE A 298 -6.37 7.26 7.03
C PHE A 298 -6.38 5.75 6.85
N SER A 299 -7.55 5.11 7.04
CA SER A 299 -7.75 3.68 6.79
C SER A 299 -8.48 3.41 5.46
N LEU A 300 -8.80 2.13 5.19
CA LEU A 300 -9.63 1.70 4.08
C LEU A 300 -10.91 1.01 4.61
N ASP A 301 -12.03 1.23 3.91
CA ASP A 301 -13.37 0.65 4.12
C ASP A 301 -13.45 -0.53 5.15
N ARG A 302 -13.91 -0.17 6.35
CA ARG A 302 -14.57 -0.95 7.42
C ARG A 302 -14.04 -2.37 7.71
N LYS A 303 -13.04 -2.46 8.61
CA LYS A 303 -13.00 -3.38 9.77
C LYS A 303 -12.04 -2.83 10.85
N GLY A 304 -12.38 -1.73 11.53
CA GLY A 304 -11.52 -1.18 12.59
C GLY A 304 -12.22 -0.10 13.42
N LEU A 305 -11.86 -0.01 14.70
CA LEU A 305 -12.41 0.88 15.72
C LEU A 305 -12.30 2.35 15.30
N LEU A 306 -13.42 3.03 15.08
CA LEU A 306 -13.42 4.46 14.70
C LEU A 306 -12.85 5.30 15.85
N GLU A 307 -11.58 5.69 15.72
CA GLU A 307 -10.91 6.63 16.62
C GLU A 307 -11.15 8.07 16.16
N LYS A 308 -11.06 9.03 17.09
CA LYS A 308 -11.40 10.44 16.84
C LYS A 308 -10.61 11.09 15.68
N ASN A 309 -9.39 10.62 15.40
CA ASN A 309 -8.51 11.15 14.34
C ASN A 309 -8.25 10.13 13.22
N GLU A 310 -9.24 9.27 12.93
CA GLU A 310 -9.20 8.30 11.84
C GLU A 310 -10.22 8.67 10.75
N ILE A 311 -9.78 8.67 9.49
CA ILE A 311 -10.62 8.93 8.33
C ILE A 311 -10.61 7.75 7.37
N THR A 312 -11.77 7.12 7.22
CA THR A 312 -11.96 6.03 6.27
C THR A 312 -11.93 6.55 4.83
N ARG A 313 -11.09 5.93 4.00
CA ARG A 313 -11.02 6.20 2.56
C ARG A 313 -11.65 5.08 1.74
N PHE A 314 -12.06 5.43 0.53
CA PHE A 314 -12.69 4.54 -0.41
C PHE A 314 -11.73 4.16 -1.54
N THR A 315 -11.40 2.86 -1.64
CA THR A 315 -10.60 2.35 -2.75
C THR A 315 -11.38 2.38 -4.06
N VAL A 316 -10.85 3.11 -5.04
CA VAL A 316 -11.44 3.19 -6.36
C VAL A 316 -11.14 1.91 -7.12
N LYS A 317 -12.19 1.20 -7.52
CA LYS A 317 -12.08 -0.02 -8.32
C LYS A 317 -11.83 0.34 -9.78
N LYS A 318 -11.30 -0.62 -10.55
CA LYS A 318 -11.19 -0.61 -12.02
C LYS A 318 -12.55 -0.46 -12.71
N ARG A 319 -13.16 0.71 -12.65
CA ARG A 319 -14.50 0.95 -13.17
C ARG A 319 -14.61 2.32 -13.79
N ASP A 320 -15.60 2.46 -14.64
CA ASP A 320 -15.85 3.68 -15.38
C ASP A 320 -16.42 4.79 -14.49
N VAL A 321 -16.69 5.94 -15.13
CA VAL A 321 -17.25 7.10 -14.46
C VAL A 321 -18.68 6.87 -13.97
N GLU A 322 -19.47 6.05 -14.66
CA GLU A 322 -20.85 5.76 -14.24
C GLU A 322 -20.86 5.07 -12.87
N TRP A 323 -19.92 4.15 -12.66
CA TRP A 323 -19.74 3.54 -11.36
C TRP A 323 -19.32 4.55 -10.29
N LEU A 324 -18.37 5.45 -10.60
CA LEU A 324 -17.90 6.48 -9.67
C LEU A 324 -19.05 7.42 -9.27
N GLU A 325 -19.84 7.88 -10.24
CA GLU A 325 -21.03 8.72 -10.03
C GLU A 325 -22.03 8.04 -9.08
N LYS A 326 -22.38 6.77 -9.34
CA LYS A 326 -23.26 5.98 -8.47
C LYS A 326 -22.70 5.84 -7.06
N LYS A 327 -21.39 5.61 -6.93
CA LYS A 327 -20.74 5.50 -5.62
C LYS A 327 -20.77 6.83 -4.87
N LEU A 328 -20.45 7.95 -5.52
CA LEU A 328 -20.50 9.27 -4.90
C LEU A 328 -21.92 9.62 -4.45
N ALA A 329 -22.94 9.32 -5.27
CA ALA A 329 -24.34 9.47 -4.90
C ALA A 329 -24.73 8.64 -3.65
N SER A 330 -24.17 7.44 -3.50
CA SER A 330 -24.40 6.60 -2.31
C SER A 330 -23.76 7.16 -1.04
N LEU A 331 -22.62 7.88 -1.17
CA LEU A 331 -21.92 8.50 -0.04
C LEU A 331 -22.56 9.82 0.39
N SER A 332 -23.27 10.50 -0.52
CA SER A 332 -23.97 11.76 -0.25
C SER A 332 -25.42 11.61 0.25
N GLY A 333 -25.96 10.38 0.30
CA GLY A 333 -27.29 10.11 0.86
C GLY A 333 -28.49 10.55 0.00
N GLY A 334 -28.31 10.80 -1.31
CA GLY A 334 -29.41 11.27 -2.18
C GLY A 334 -29.01 11.66 -3.61
N PHE A 335 -30.01 11.68 -4.50
CA PHE A 335 -29.96 11.69 -5.97
C PHE A 335 -29.05 12.77 -6.59
N MET A 336 -28.05 12.34 -7.36
CA MET A 336 -27.21 13.22 -8.17
C MET A 336 -27.82 13.35 -9.59
N PRO A 337 -27.97 14.57 -10.16
CA PRO A 337 -28.42 14.71 -11.55
C PRO A 337 -27.45 13.98 -12.48
N LYS A 338 -27.94 13.04 -13.31
CA LYS A 338 -27.11 12.24 -14.24
C LYS A 338 -26.28 13.15 -15.14
N MET A 339 -24.96 13.17 -14.94
CA MET A 339 -23.98 13.98 -15.69
C MET A 339 -23.38 13.23 -16.89
N LEU A 340 -23.99 12.11 -17.30
CA LEU A 340 -23.58 11.25 -18.42
C LEU A 340 -23.52 11.96 -19.79
N SER A 341 -24.16 13.12 -19.96
CA SER A 341 -24.19 13.86 -21.24
C SER A 341 -22.85 14.51 -21.61
N LEU A 342 -21.98 14.78 -20.63
CA LEU A 342 -20.69 15.46 -20.85
C LEU A 342 -19.58 14.54 -21.39
N ILE A 343 -19.70 13.23 -21.16
CA ILE A 343 -18.67 12.24 -21.54
C ILE A 343 -18.90 11.70 -22.95
N LYS A 344 -20.17 11.54 -23.38
CA LYS A 344 -20.51 11.13 -24.76
C LYS A 344 -19.93 12.10 -25.80
N LYS A 345 -20.00 13.42 -25.56
CA LYS A 345 -19.41 14.45 -26.43
C LYS A 345 -17.87 14.37 -26.55
N LYS A 346 -17.17 13.73 -25.60
CA LYS A 346 -15.70 13.60 -25.61
C LYS A 346 -15.24 12.33 -26.34
N LYS A 347 -16.01 11.23 -26.28
CA LYS A 347 -15.72 10.02 -27.08
C LYS A 347 -15.83 10.29 -28.59
N GLU A 348 -16.74 11.17 -29.01
CA GLU A 348 -16.84 11.62 -30.42
C GLU A 348 -15.64 12.48 -30.86
N LYS A 349 -14.96 13.17 -29.94
CA LYS A 349 -13.74 13.97 -30.22
C LYS A 349 -12.43 13.19 -30.11
N ARG A 350 -12.45 11.91 -29.70
CA ARG A 350 -11.26 11.06 -29.53
C ARG A 350 -10.75 10.43 -30.85
N LEU A 351 -11.29 10.80 -32.01
CA LEU A 351 -10.59 10.63 -33.29
C LEU A 351 -9.49 11.70 -33.39
N TRP A 352 -8.38 11.51 -32.66
CA TRP A 352 -7.18 12.35 -32.85
C TRP A 352 -5.91 11.52 -32.97
N ASN A 353 -5.13 11.99 -33.94
CA ASN A 353 -3.94 11.49 -34.61
C ASN A 353 -2.65 11.71 -33.78
N PRO A 354 -1.76 10.72 -33.62
CA PRO A 354 -0.63 10.80 -32.67
C PRO A 354 0.60 11.61 -33.15
N GLN A 355 0.43 12.60 -34.03
CA GLN A 355 1.52 13.52 -34.38
C GLN A 355 1.02 14.97 -34.41
N ARG A 356 1.30 15.71 -33.34
CA ARG A 356 1.63 17.15 -33.30
C ARG A 356 1.92 17.62 -31.89
#